data_AF-A0A0N7LTK4-F1
#
_entry.id   AF-A0A0N7LTK4-F1
#
_cell.length_a   1.000
_cell.length_b   1.000
_cell.length_c   1.000
_cell.angle_alpha   90.00
_cell.angle_beta   90.00
_cell.angle_gamma   90.00
#
_symmetry.space_group_name_H-M   'P 1'
#
loop_
_entity.id
_entity.type
_entity.pdbx_description
1 polymer ?
#
loop_
_entity_poly.entity_id
_entity_poly.type
_entity_poly.pdbx_seq_one_letter_code
_entity_poly.pdbx_strand_id
1 'polypeptide(L)' 'MADLKCDDSKRMTQTLTHVMHADRQGRGLRDPETMLEVWVTRHNGEWLIVQNYANGTSCIVAMGDHWQSKQAGPA' A
#
# COMPACT_ATOMS: atom_id res chain seq x y z
N MET A 1 15.59 -9.35 3.75
CA MET A 1 15.97 -7.92 3.66
C MET A 1 14.90 -7.26 2.82
N ALA A 2 13.85 -6.70 3.46
CA ALA A 2 12.88 -5.92 2.70
C ALA A 2 13.59 -4.63 2.30
N ASP A 3 13.84 -4.46 1.01
CA ASP A 3 14.31 -3.20 0.47
C ASP A 3 13.15 -2.22 0.61
N LEU A 4 13.18 -1.47 1.72
CA LEU A 4 12.24 -0.45 2.15
C LEU A 4 12.33 0.73 1.18
N LYS A 5 11.80 0.53 -0.03
CA LYS A 5 11.93 1.53 -1.09
C LYS A 5 11.04 2.72 -0.80
N CYS A 6 11.67 3.87 -0.62
CA CYS A 6 11.01 5.17 -0.62
C CYS A 6 11.05 5.80 -2.02
N ASP A 7 10.01 6.54 -2.38
CA ASP A 7 9.89 7.26 -3.64
C ASP A 7 8.99 8.50 -3.46
N ASP A 8 8.87 9.33 -4.49
CA ASP A 8 7.84 10.37 -4.56
C ASP A 8 6.44 9.72 -4.50
N SER A 9 5.55 10.26 -3.68
CA SER A 9 4.22 9.66 -3.45
C SER A 9 3.38 9.52 -4.72
N LYS A 10 3.50 10.45 -5.68
CA LYS A 10 2.77 10.36 -6.95
C LYS A 10 3.36 9.24 -7.80
N ARG A 11 4.68 9.14 -7.89
CA ARG A 11 5.35 8.06 -8.62
C ARG A 11 5.03 6.70 -7.99
N MET A 12 5.08 6.57 -6.67
CA MET A 12 4.73 5.35 -5.94
C MET A 12 3.29 4.92 -6.28
N THR A 13 2.33 5.84 -6.20
CA THR A 13 0.92 5.56 -6.51
C THR A 13 0.75 5.11 -7.97
N GLN A 14 1.43 5.76 -8.92
CA GLN A 14 1.40 5.37 -10.32
C GLN A 14 1.97 3.98 -10.54
N THR A 15 3.10 3.66 -9.91
CA THR A 15 3.72 2.33 -10.00
C THR A 15 2.79 1.24 -9.44
N LEU A 16 2.25 1.44 -8.24
CA LEU A 16 1.33 0.47 -7.61
C LEU A 16 0.09 0.23 -8.49
N THR A 17 -0.50 1.30 -9.01
CA THR A 17 -1.75 1.22 -9.78
C THR A 17 -1.53 0.65 -11.19
N HIS A 18 -0.52 1.14 -11.91
CA HIS A 18 -0.39 0.87 -13.35
C HIS A 18 0.64 -0.21 -13.69
N VAL A 19 1.69 -0.35 -12.89
CA VAL A 19 2.75 -1.34 -13.15
C VAL A 19 2.47 -2.63 -12.37
N MET A 20 2.12 -2.50 -11.08
CA MET A 20 1.85 -3.66 -10.22
C MET A 20 0.39 -4.12 -10.27
N HIS A 21 -0.50 -3.34 -10.89
CA HIS A 21 -1.94 -3.60 -10.94
C HIS A 21 -2.51 -3.92 -9.54
N ALA A 22 -2.09 -3.14 -8.54
CA ALA A 22 -2.55 -3.24 -7.17
C ALA A 22 -3.67 -2.25 -6.88
N ASP A 23 -4.67 -2.72 -6.14
CA ASP A 23 -5.76 -1.89 -5.64
C ASP A 23 -5.59 -1.61 -4.15
N ARG A 24 -5.86 -0.36 -3.75
CA ARG A 24 -5.87 0.02 -2.35
C ARG A 24 -7.07 -0.57 -1.63
N GLN A 25 -6.82 -1.46 -0.67
CA GLN A 25 -7.83 -2.12 0.13
C GLN A 25 -8.20 -1.34 1.40
N GLY A 26 -7.30 -0.47 1.86
CA GLY A 26 -7.54 0.30 3.08
C GLY A 26 -6.54 1.43 3.26
N ARG A 27 -6.90 2.38 4.13
CA ARG A 27 -6.02 3.48 4.55
C ARG A 27 -6.38 3.94 5.96
N GLY A 28 -5.41 4.47 6.69
CA GLY A 28 -5.61 5.03 8.02
C GLY A 28 -4.44 5.89 8.46
N LEU A 29 -4.72 6.95 9.23
CA LEU A 29 -3.66 7.79 9.79
C LEU A 29 -2.93 7.02 10.89
N ARG A 30 -1.60 7.02 10.85
CA ARG A 30 -0.74 6.56 11.95
C ARG A 30 -0.50 7.69 12.94
N ASP A 31 -0.35 8.90 12.42
CA ASP A 31 -0.17 10.17 13.13
C ASP A 31 -0.63 11.34 12.22
N PRO A 32 -0.65 12.61 12.69
CA PRO A 32 -1.15 13.74 11.90
C PRO A 32 -0.44 13.98 10.56
N GLU A 33 0.80 13.51 10.39
CA GLU A 33 1.60 13.72 9.19
C GLU A 33 1.83 12.44 8.38
N THR A 34 1.26 11.33 8.83
CA THR A 34 1.50 10.01 8.24
C THR A 34 0.22 9.22 8.01
N MET A 35 0.00 8.81 6.76
CA MET A 35 -1.04 7.86 6.37
C MET A 35 -0.42 6.50 6.02
N LEU A 36 -0.99 5.41 6.55
CA LEU A 36 -0.71 4.05 6.08
C LEU A 36 -1.79 3.62 5.09
N GLU A 37 -1.37 2.88 4.07
CA GLU A 37 -2.23 2.28 3.06
C GLU A 37 -1.89 0.81 2.87
N VAL A 38 -2.90 -0.01 2.61
CA VAL A 38 -2.74 -1.41 2.24
C VAL A 38 -3.13 -1.57 0.78
N TRP A 39 -2.20 -2.12 -0.01
CA TRP A 39 -2.35 -2.35 -1.44
C TRP A 39 -2.25 -3.85 -1.72
N VAL A 40 -3.10 -4.36 -2.60
CA VAL A 40 -3.13 -5.79 -2.94
C VAL A 40 -3.18 -5.93 -4.45
N THR A 41 -2.29 -6.76 -5.01
CA THR A 41 -2.27 -7.06 -6.43
C THR A 41 -3.47 -7.93 -6.81
N ARG A 42 -4.06 -7.69 -7.99
CA ARG A 42 -5.24 -8.43 -8.43
C ARG A 42 -4.98 -9.89 -8.77
N HIS A 43 -3.75 -10.24 -9.11
CA HIS A 43 -3.44 -11.48 -9.83
C HIS A 43 -2.92 -12.61 -8.94
N ASN A 44 -2.18 -12.31 -7.88
CA ASN A 44 -1.53 -13.32 -7.04
C ASN A 44 -1.71 -13.11 -5.53
N GLY A 45 -2.41 -12.05 -5.11
CA GLY A 45 -2.63 -11.77 -3.69
C GLY A 45 -1.37 -11.34 -2.95
N GLU A 46 -0.35 -10.86 -3.66
CA GLU A 46 0.73 -10.06 -3.07
C GLU A 46 0.14 -8.80 -2.43
N TRP A 47 0.70 -8.40 -1.30
CA TRP A 47 0.27 -7.22 -0.59
C TRP A 47 1.46 -6.36 -0.17
N LEU A 48 1.20 -5.06 -0.10
CA LEU A 48 2.15 -4.05 0.34
C LEU A 48 1.48 -3.12 1.35
N ILE A 49 2.24 -2.73 2.37
CA ILE A 49 1.90 -1.63 3.26
C ILE A 49 2.78 -0.45 2.90
N VAL A 50 2.13 0.66 2.55
CA VAL A 50 2.78 1.89 2.12
C VAL A 50 2.51 2.98 3.14
N GLN A 51 3.58 3.65 3.57
CA GLN A 51 3.52 4.81 4.44
C GLN A 51 3.71 6.07 3.60
N ASN A 52 2.71 6.95 3.61
CA ASN A 52 2.71 8.24 2.95
C ASN A 52 2.95 9.34 3.99
N TYR A 53 3.98 10.15 3.77
CA TYR A 53 4.31 11.31 4.60
C TYR A 53 3.78 12.60 3.99
N ALA A 54 3.41 13.57 4.82
CA ALA A 54 2.92 14.88 4.38
C ALA A 54 3.93 15.65 3.51
N ASN A 55 5.22 15.33 3.62
CA ASN A 55 6.29 15.92 2.82
C ASN A 55 6.35 15.40 1.36
N GLY A 56 5.45 14.52 0.95
CA GLY A 56 5.39 13.98 -0.42
C GLY A 56 6.27 12.74 -0.65
N THR A 57 6.86 12.17 0.40
CA THR A 57 7.57 10.88 0.34
C THR A 57 6.62 9.74 0.66
N SER A 58 6.77 8.60 -0.03
CA SER A 58 6.11 7.34 0.30
C SER A 58 7.09 6.21 0.38
N CYS A 59 6.96 5.34 1.39
CA CYS A 59 7.83 4.19 1.58
C CYS A 59 7.03 2.90 1.71
N ILE A 60 7.47 1.83 1.06
CA ILE A 60 6.97 0.48 1.34
C ILE A 60 7.60 0.06 2.67
N VAL A 61 6.77 -0.22 3.68
CA VAL A 61 7.22 -0.56 5.05
C VAL A 61 7.01 -2.03 5.38
N ALA A 62 6.15 -2.72 4.64
CA ALA A 62 5.99 -4.18 4.70
C ALA A 62 5.45 -4.70 3.37
N MET A 63 5.74 -5.95 3.06
CA MET A 63 5.21 -6.65 1.89
C MET A 63 5.21 -8.16 2.12
N GLY A 64 4.37 -8.87 1.39
CA GLY A 64 4.31 -10.33 1.42
C GLY A 64 3.27 -10.88 0.46
N ASP A 65 2.96 -12.16 0.62
CA ASP A 65 2.05 -12.92 -0.24
C ASP A 65 0.78 -13.36 0.48
N HIS A 66 -0.11 -14.01 -0.26
CA HIS A 66 -1.29 -14.70 0.26
C HIS A 66 -2.25 -13.81 1.06
N TRP A 67 -2.60 -12.64 0.50
CA TRP A 67 -3.57 -11.73 1.09
C TRP A 67 -4.91 -12.44 1.42
N GLN A 68 -5.42 -12.19 2.64
CA GLN A 68 -6.72 -12.67 3.08
C GLN A 68 -7.66 -11.47 3.28
N SER A 69 -8.67 -11.35 2.42
CA SER A 69 -9.70 -10.33 2.60
C SER A 69 -10.66 -10.76 3.72
N LYS A 70 -11.05 -9.81 4.58
CA LYS A 70 -12.23 -9.99 5.41
C LYS A 70 -13.44 -9.85 4.49
N GLN A 71 -14.23 -10.90 4.30
CA GLN A 71 -15.55 -10.77 3.68
C GLN A 71 -16.32 -9.68 4.43
N ALA A 72 -16.77 -8.64 3.72
CA ALA A 72 -17.73 -7.72 4.28
C ALA A 72 -18.99 -8.54 4.60
N GLY A 73 -19.31 -8.68 5.89
CA GLY A 73 -20.59 -9.25 6.30
C GLY A 73 -21.74 -8.42 5.72
N PRO A 74 -22.95 -8.99 5.60
CA PRO A 74 -24.10 -8.23 5.11
C PRO A 74 -24.32 -7.01 6.00
N ALA A 75 -24.42 -5.84 5.36
CA ALA A 75 -24.68 -4.55 5.97
C ALA A 75 -26.11 -4.44 6.51
#